data_AF-A0A1X0NQU3-F1
#
_entry.id   AF-A0A1X0NQU3-F1
#
_cell.length_a   1.000
_cell.length_b   1.000
_cell.length_c   1.000
_cell.angle_alpha   90.00
_cell.angle_beta   90.00
_cell.angle_gamma   90.00
#
_symmetry.space_group_name_H-M   'P 1'
#
loop_
_entity.id
_entity.type
_entity.pdbx_description
1 polymer ?
#
loop_
_entity_poly.entity_id
_entity_poly.type
_entity_poly.pdbx_seq_one_letter_code
_entity_poly.pdbx_strand_id
1 'polypeptide(L)'
;NVRVVTHEIAHALGFSIDTLMVHTSLVAMPGLRGKNSALVEASPRTLEKTRAHFNCSTAPGMELEDEGGSGTALSHWERRNAKDELMSGIAGAGYYTALTMAVMEDLGFYKAVWGMEEPMSWGRMSGCKLLTDKCVENGTTDYPDMFCTTDSNTLRCTSDRRALGTCTIGTYTFPLPTEYQYFTDPTAGARTGNLMDYCPYIAEYNNTGCTNGNINVMPGSRVSSSSRCVKGDSLHIATFPIGDVCAEISCDNDTVQLRYFGDDTWYECPEGSTITPVTTFSSGRIVCPPRADVCIDSGDEHSDSSDGHSDSSDGHSDSSDGHSDSSDGHSDSSDEHSDSGDEHSDSGNKHNDWINMIMWEISKRIEDMSIKIRAMSIKI
;
A
#
# COMPACT_ATOMS: atom_id res chain seq x y z
N ASN A 1 -12.97 0.50 5.86
CA ASN A 1 -11.53 0.23 5.79
C ASN A 1 -10.82 1.57 5.69
N VAL A 2 -9.92 1.91 6.64
CA VAL A 2 -9.28 3.24 6.70
C VAL A 2 -8.45 3.54 5.45
N ARG A 3 -7.76 2.55 4.85
CA ARG A 3 -6.93 2.77 3.66
C ARG A 3 -7.73 3.17 2.43
N VAL A 4 -8.90 2.54 2.25
CA VAL A 4 -9.83 2.90 1.17
C VAL A 4 -10.32 4.33 1.34
N VAL A 5 -10.63 4.76 2.57
CA VAL A 5 -11.01 6.17 2.81
C VAL A 5 -9.86 7.11 2.50
N THR A 6 -8.64 6.80 2.91
CA THR A 6 -7.45 7.60 2.59
C THR A 6 -7.20 7.68 1.07
N HIS A 7 -7.44 6.60 0.35
CA HIS A 7 -7.35 6.53 -1.11
C HIS A 7 -8.35 7.49 -1.79
N GLU A 8 -9.62 7.45 -1.39
CA GLU A 8 -10.63 8.39 -1.92
C GLU A 8 -10.31 9.85 -1.57
N ILE A 9 -9.72 10.10 -0.40
CA ILE A 9 -9.23 11.43 -0.03
C ILE A 9 -8.10 11.87 -0.96
N ALA A 10 -7.15 11.00 -1.30
CA ALA A 10 -6.07 11.34 -2.23
C ALA A 10 -6.60 11.71 -3.62
N HIS A 11 -7.64 11.02 -4.12
CA HIS A 11 -8.34 11.46 -5.33
C HIS A 11 -8.94 12.86 -5.18
N ALA A 12 -9.67 13.12 -4.09
CA ALA A 12 -10.27 14.43 -3.83
C ALA A 12 -9.23 15.55 -3.70
N LEU A 13 -8.01 15.21 -3.27
CA LEU A 13 -6.89 16.14 -3.14
C LEU A 13 -6.10 16.35 -4.46
N GLY A 14 -6.43 15.64 -5.53
CA GLY A 14 -5.86 15.88 -6.86
C GLY A 14 -5.07 14.73 -7.46
N PHE A 15 -5.03 13.54 -6.85
CA PHE A 15 -4.54 12.34 -7.53
C PHE A 15 -5.61 11.88 -8.54
N SER A 16 -5.70 12.54 -9.68
CA SER A 16 -6.63 12.18 -10.75
C SER A 16 -6.04 12.59 -12.09
N ILE A 17 -6.39 11.87 -13.16
CA ILE A 17 -5.82 12.13 -14.49
C ILE A 17 -5.99 13.59 -14.94
N ASP A 18 -7.16 14.19 -14.70
CA ASP A 18 -7.43 15.58 -15.09
C ASP A 18 -6.46 16.56 -14.41
N THR A 19 -6.15 16.33 -13.14
CA THR A 19 -5.23 17.17 -12.37
C THR A 19 -3.78 16.90 -12.79
N LEU A 20 -3.41 15.61 -12.93
CA LEU A 20 -2.07 15.20 -13.33
C LEU A 20 -1.70 15.77 -14.71
N MET A 21 -2.63 15.77 -15.68
CA MET A 21 -2.38 16.34 -17.01
C MET A 21 -2.05 17.83 -17.00
N VAL A 22 -2.55 18.59 -16.02
CA VAL A 22 -2.37 20.04 -15.94
C VAL A 22 -1.15 20.41 -15.10
N HIS A 23 -0.90 19.67 -14.02
CA HIS A 23 0.06 20.06 -12.99
C HIS A 23 1.35 19.24 -12.99
N THR A 24 1.38 18.10 -13.68
CA THR A 24 2.52 17.16 -13.64
C THR A 24 3.06 16.86 -15.03
N SER A 25 4.13 16.07 -15.10
CA SER A 25 4.84 15.73 -16.33
C SER A 25 4.52 14.31 -16.76
N LEU A 26 3.46 14.16 -17.56
CA LEU A 26 3.09 12.86 -18.12
C LEU A 26 3.84 12.57 -19.43
N VAL A 27 4.49 11.41 -19.49
CA VAL A 27 5.30 10.98 -20.64
C VAL A 27 4.75 9.68 -21.20
N ALA A 28 4.43 9.67 -22.49
CA ALA A 28 4.04 8.45 -23.19
C ALA A 28 5.27 7.58 -23.46
N MET A 29 5.14 6.28 -23.19
CA MET A 29 6.17 5.26 -23.37
C MET A 29 5.69 4.21 -24.38
N PRO A 30 5.92 4.42 -25.69
CA PRO A 30 5.57 3.45 -26.72
C PRO A 30 6.39 2.16 -26.57
N GLY A 31 5.75 1.00 -26.76
CA GLY A 31 6.45 -0.29 -26.75
C GLY A 31 6.86 -0.80 -25.36
N LEU A 32 6.46 -0.13 -24.27
CA LEU A 32 6.80 -0.57 -22.91
C LEU A 32 6.27 -1.98 -22.65
N ARG A 33 7.17 -2.94 -22.41
CA ARG A 33 6.86 -4.38 -22.27
C ARG A 33 6.06 -4.97 -23.44
N GLY A 34 6.18 -4.38 -24.64
CA GLY A 34 5.44 -4.79 -25.82
C GLY A 34 4.04 -4.18 -25.97
N LYS A 35 3.58 -3.37 -25.00
CA LYS A 35 2.31 -2.61 -25.10
C LYS A 35 2.41 -1.54 -26.19
N ASN A 36 1.26 -1.13 -26.73
CA ASN A 36 1.20 -0.02 -27.70
C ASN A 36 1.79 1.28 -27.13
N SER A 37 1.35 1.67 -25.93
CA SER A 37 1.89 2.77 -25.15
C SER A 37 1.45 2.65 -23.71
N ALA A 38 2.35 2.96 -22.78
CA ALA A 38 2.03 3.24 -21.38
C ALA A 38 2.18 4.74 -21.11
N LEU A 39 1.61 5.25 -20.01
CA LEU A 39 1.82 6.62 -19.56
C LEU A 39 2.57 6.60 -18.23
N VAL A 40 3.62 7.39 -18.11
CA VAL A 40 4.39 7.50 -16.87
C VAL A 40 4.32 8.92 -16.32
N GLU A 41 4.20 9.05 -15.01
CA GLU A 41 4.36 10.31 -14.29
C GLU A 41 5.85 10.53 -14.02
N ALA A 42 6.42 11.56 -14.64
CA ALA A 42 7.85 11.82 -14.71
C ALA A 42 8.25 13.14 -14.04
N SER A 43 7.39 13.69 -13.18
CA SER A 43 7.71 14.89 -12.42
C SER A 43 8.90 14.67 -11.49
N PRO A 44 9.65 15.74 -11.12
CA PRO A 44 10.96 15.59 -10.50
C PRO A 44 10.99 14.73 -9.23
N ARG A 45 10.01 14.88 -8.32
CA ARG A 45 9.94 14.08 -7.09
C ARG A 45 9.50 12.66 -7.38
N THR A 46 8.47 12.47 -8.19
CA THR A 46 7.99 11.12 -8.54
C THR A 46 9.10 10.33 -9.23
N LEU A 47 9.84 10.96 -10.14
CA LEU A 47 10.98 10.37 -10.81
C LEU A 47 12.06 9.96 -9.80
N GLU A 48 12.44 10.85 -8.88
CA GLU A 48 13.41 10.58 -7.81
C GLU A 48 12.98 9.36 -6.97
N LYS A 49 11.74 9.35 -6.46
CA LYS A 49 11.24 8.30 -5.58
C LYS A 49 10.98 6.99 -6.30
N THR A 50 10.59 7.02 -7.57
CA THR A 50 10.49 5.82 -8.42
C THR A 50 11.85 5.16 -8.57
N ARG A 51 12.89 5.93 -8.93
CA ARG A 51 14.24 5.40 -9.12
C ARG A 51 14.79 4.81 -7.84
N ALA A 52 14.52 5.43 -6.70
CA ALA A 52 14.90 4.93 -5.38
C ALA A 52 14.15 3.64 -5.03
N HIS A 53 12.82 3.61 -5.19
CA HIS A 53 11.98 2.45 -4.87
C HIS A 53 12.42 1.21 -5.64
N PHE A 54 12.51 1.31 -6.98
CA PHE A 54 12.88 0.18 -7.83
C PHE A 54 14.38 -0.05 -7.94
N ASN A 55 15.23 0.80 -7.34
CA ASN A 55 16.69 0.80 -7.56
C ASN A 55 17.06 0.80 -9.07
N CYS A 56 16.45 1.72 -9.82
CA CYS A 56 16.63 1.83 -11.26
C CYS A 56 16.90 3.29 -11.66
N SER A 57 18.17 3.66 -11.84
CA SER A 57 18.54 5.05 -12.17
C SER A 57 18.03 5.54 -13.53
N THR A 58 17.67 4.62 -14.43
CA THR A 58 17.15 4.93 -15.77
C THR A 58 15.63 4.87 -15.86
N ALA A 59 14.92 4.67 -14.74
CA ALA A 59 13.46 4.70 -14.77
C ALA A 59 12.98 6.07 -15.31
N PRO A 60 12.02 6.08 -16.26
CA PRO A 60 11.53 7.30 -16.89
C PRO A 60 10.48 8.04 -16.03
N GLY A 61 9.91 7.36 -15.03
CA GLY A 61 8.81 7.83 -14.20
C GLY A 61 8.05 6.64 -13.61
N MET A 62 7.01 6.91 -12.82
CA MET A 62 6.11 5.88 -12.31
C MET A 62 4.98 5.63 -13.30
N GLU A 63 4.78 4.38 -13.70
CA GLU A 63 3.71 4.02 -14.63
C GLU A 63 2.33 4.19 -13.98
N LEU A 64 1.41 4.77 -14.74
CA LEU A 64 0.00 4.90 -14.39
C LEU A 64 -0.77 3.72 -14.99
N GLU A 65 -1.77 3.26 -14.25
CA GLU A 65 -2.64 2.14 -14.60
C GLU A 65 -3.28 2.33 -15.98
N ASP A 66 -3.24 1.30 -16.82
CA ASP A 66 -3.83 1.32 -18.17
C ASP A 66 -4.91 0.25 -18.39
N GLU A 67 -5.18 -0.62 -17.42
CA GLU A 67 -6.29 -1.58 -17.41
C GLU A 67 -7.54 -1.03 -16.67
N GLY A 68 -8.61 -1.84 -16.70
CA GLY A 68 -9.88 -1.54 -16.02
C GLY A 68 -10.82 -0.69 -16.86
N GLY A 69 -10.83 0.62 -16.65
CA GLY A 69 -11.75 1.55 -17.31
C GLY A 69 -11.57 2.99 -16.84
N SER A 70 -12.48 3.90 -17.22
CA SER A 70 -12.31 5.35 -16.98
C SER A 70 -12.24 5.75 -15.50
N GLY A 71 -12.77 4.94 -14.59
CA GLY A 71 -12.67 5.17 -13.14
C GLY A 71 -11.38 4.64 -12.51
N THR A 72 -10.51 4.00 -13.29
CA THR A 72 -9.30 3.33 -12.80
C THR A 72 -8.09 3.80 -13.59
N ALA A 73 -8.12 3.65 -14.91
CA ALA A 73 -7.02 3.97 -15.79
C ALA A 73 -6.58 5.43 -15.60
N LEU A 74 -5.25 5.63 -15.57
CA LEU A 74 -4.55 6.90 -15.50
C LEU A 74 -4.74 7.72 -14.22
N SER A 75 -5.59 7.26 -13.29
CA SER A 75 -5.80 7.89 -11.98
C SER A 75 -5.27 7.03 -10.83
N HIS A 76 -4.50 5.98 -11.14
CA HIS A 76 -3.90 5.06 -10.19
C HIS A 76 -2.48 4.72 -10.64
N TRP A 77 -1.66 4.26 -9.70
CA TRP A 77 -0.41 3.60 -10.06
C TRP A 77 -0.67 2.27 -10.72
N GLU A 78 0.15 1.95 -11.73
CA GLU A 78 0.17 0.64 -12.39
C GLU A 78 0.31 -0.45 -11.34
N ARG A 79 -0.77 -1.21 -11.13
CA ARG A 79 -0.86 -2.14 -10.01
C ARG A 79 0.13 -3.29 -10.16
N ARG A 80 0.54 -3.66 -11.37
CA ARG A 80 1.67 -4.59 -11.59
C ARG A 80 2.94 -4.12 -10.87
N ASN A 81 3.22 -2.82 -10.89
CA ASN A 81 4.45 -2.24 -10.37
C ASN A 81 4.33 -1.85 -8.88
N ALA A 82 3.13 -1.55 -8.41
CA ALA A 82 2.86 -1.00 -7.08
C ALA A 82 1.60 -1.61 -6.43
N LYS A 83 1.53 -2.93 -6.38
CA LYS A 83 0.33 -3.69 -5.97
C LYS A 83 -0.23 -3.30 -4.60
N ASP A 84 0.66 -3.03 -3.66
CA ASP A 84 0.32 -2.81 -2.25
C ASP A 84 0.27 -1.32 -1.88
N GLU A 85 0.40 -0.42 -2.86
CA GLU A 85 0.41 1.03 -2.70
C GLU A 85 -1.01 1.58 -2.46
N LEU A 86 -1.11 2.69 -1.73
CA LEU A 86 -2.34 3.40 -1.43
C LEU A 86 -3.20 3.67 -2.68
N MET A 87 -2.58 4.15 -3.75
CA MET A 87 -3.21 4.54 -5.02
C MET A 87 -3.12 3.43 -6.09
N SER A 88 -3.03 2.18 -5.68
CA SER A 88 -3.27 1.04 -6.58
C SER A 88 -4.75 0.95 -6.95
N GLY A 89 -5.07 0.60 -8.19
CA GLY A 89 -6.45 0.55 -8.71
C GLY A 89 -7.36 -0.51 -8.07
N ILE A 90 -6.82 -1.44 -7.27
CA ILE A 90 -7.59 -2.37 -6.45
C ILE A 90 -7.06 -2.33 -5.03
N ALA A 91 -7.99 -2.15 -4.08
CA ALA A 91 -7.68 -2.11 -2.66
C ALA A 91 -6.89 -3.35 -2.21
N GLY A 92 -5.73 -3.11 -1.62
CA GLY A 92 -4.85 -4.12 -1.02
C GLY A 92 -4.32 -3.66 0.33
N ALA A 93 -3.01 -3.73 0.52
CA ALA A 93 -2.37 -3.29 1.77
C ALA A 93 -2.58 -1.78 2.02
N GLY A 94 -2.48 -0.99 0.95
CA GLY A 94 -2.75 0.44 0.90
C GLY A 94 -1.65 1.29 1.55
N TYR A 95 -0.38 0.97 1.29
CA TYR A 95 0.74 1.69 1.87
C TYR A 95 0.84 3.11 1.32
N TYR A 96 0.86 4.11 2.20
CA TYR A 96 1.08 5.50 1.82
C TYR A 96 2.58 5.71 1.59
N THR A 97 3.04 5.31 0.40
CA THR A 97 4.47 5.27 0.11
C THR A 97 5.01 6.63 -0.35
N ALA A 98 6.34 6.70 -0.47
CA ALA A 98 7.02 7.81 -1.11
C ALA A 98 6.56 8.08 -2.56
N LEU A 99 5.97 7.10 -3.27
CA LEU A 99 5.47 7.28 -4.63
C LEU A 99 4.26 8.23 -4.65
N THR A 100 3.22 7.94 -3.87
CA THR A 100 2.05 8.82 -3.76
C THR A 100 2.40 10.14 -3.08
N MET A 101 3.29 10.14 -2.09
CA MET A 101 3.76 11.38 -1.48
C MET A 101 4.44 12.32 -2.48
N ALA A 102 5.27 11.75 -3.36
CA ALA A 102 6.00 12.51 -4.36
C ALA A 102 5.11 13.19 -5.40
N VAL A 103 4.16 12.45 -6.00
CA VAL A 103 3.30 13.04 -7.02
C VAL A 103 2.41 14.14 -6.46
N MET A 104 1.97 13.99 -5.21
CA MET A 104 1.16 15.00 -4.54
C MET A 104 1.98 16.26 -4.20
N GLU A 105 3.28 16.14 -3.91
CA GLU A 105 4.18 17.30 -3.84
C GLU A 105 4.41 17.93 -5.23
N ASP A 106 4.56 17.10 -6.28
CA ASP A 106 4.74 17.55 -7.66
C ASP A 106 3.50 18.23 -8.27
N LEU A 107 2.28 17.95 -7.76
CA LEU A 107 1.08 18.74 -8.06
C LEU A 107 1.25 20.23 -7.70
N GLY A 108 2.14 20.53 -6.76
CA GLY A 108 2.47 21.89 -6.33
C GLY A 108 1.55 22.46 -5.25
N PHE A 109 0.47 21.76 -4.88
CA PHE A 109 -0.47 22.17 -3.82
C PHE A 109 0.04 21.84 -2.42
N TYR A 110 0.87 20.81 -2.30
CA TYR A 110 1.28 20.24 -1.02
C TYR A 110 2.81 20.16 -0.90
N LYS A 111 3.28 19.94 0.33
CA LYS A 111 4.64 19.48 0.63
C LYS A 111 4.56 18.18 1.41
N ALA A 112 5.29 17.16 0.97
CA ALA A 112 5.38 15.92 1.70
C ALA A 112 6.21 16.10 2.98
N VAL A 113 5.78 15.42 4.04
CA VAL A 113 6.55 15.28 5.28
C VAL A 113 7.36 14.00 5.17
N TRP A 114 8.54 14.12 4.56
CA TRP A 114 9.46 13.00 4.34
C TRP A 114 9.94 12.39 5.67
N GLY A 115 10.17 11.08 5.68
CA GLY A 115 10.42 10.26 6.88
C GLY A 115 9.17 9.53 7.39
N MET A 116 7.98 9.95 6.94
CA MET A 116 6.69 9.33 7.29
C MET A 116 6.18 8.34 6.23
N GLU A 117 6.91 8.15 5.13
CA GLU A 117 6.53 7.20 4.09
C GLU A 117 6.45 5.77 4.62
N GLU A 118 5.37 5.07 4.28
CA GLU A 118 5.27 3.65 4.59
C GLU A 118 6.12 2.84 3.60
N PRO A 119 6.90 1.86 4.08
CA PRO A 119 7.64 0.98 3.18
C PRO A 119 6.68 0.05 2.46
N MET A 120 6.93 -0.17 1.16
CA MET A 120 6.26 -1.20 0.38
C MET A 120 7.31 -2.16 -0.16
N SER A 121 7.20 -3.44 0.16
CA SER A 121 8.17 -4.44 -0.30
C SER A 121 7.97 -4.83 -1.76
N TRP A 122 6.74 -4.71 -2.26
CA TRP A 122 6.42 -4.92 -3.68
C TRP A 122 7.23 -3.98 -4.58
N GLY A 123 8.08 -4.54 -5.45
CA GLY A 123 8.93 -3.79 -6.36
C GLY A 123 10.14 -3.10 -5.73
N ARG A 124 10.31 -3.16 -4.40
CA ARG A 124 11.44 -2.52 -3.72
C ARG A 124 12.75 -3.17 -4.14
N MET A 125 13.70 -2.34 -4.58
CA MET A 125 15.01 -2.75 -5.06
C MET A 125 14.99 -3.81 -6.19
N SER A 126 13.91 -3.89 -6.97
CA SER A 126 13.77 -4.89 -8.02
C SER A 126 14.74 -4.74 -9.20
N GLY A 127 15.36 -3.57 -9.33
CA GLY A 127 16.09 -3.17 -10.53
C GLY A 127 15.18 -2.80 -11.69
N CYS A 128 15.80 -2.34 -12.78
CA CYS A 128 15.08 -1.80 -13.95
C CYS A 128 14.23 -2.83 -14.71
N LYS A 129 14.64 -4.10 -14.68
CA LYS A 129 13.97 -5.16 -15.45
C LYS A 129 12.51 -5.35 -15.07
N LEU A 130 12.13 -5.07 -13.82
CA LEU A 130 10.74 -5.14 -13.42
C LEU A 130 9.90 -4.19 -14.27
N LEU A 131 10.42 -2.99 -14.54
CA LEU A 131 9.73 -1.94 -15.28
C LEU A 131 9.79 -2.18 -16.80
N THR A 132 10.89 -2.74 -17.31
CA THR A 132 11.14 -2.87 -18.76
C THR A 132 10.77 -4.22 -19.37
N ASP A 133 10.86 -5.30 -18.59
CA ASP A 133 10.73 -6.68 -19.07
C ASP A 133 9.40 -7.28 -18.58
N LYS A 134 9.03 -8.44 -19.13
CA LYS A 134 7.85 -9.17 -18.67
C LYS A 134 8.04 -9.65 -17.22
N CYS A 135 6.94 -9.76 -16.48
CA CYS A 135 6.97 -10.28 -15.11
C CYS A 135 7.35 -11.76 -15.05
N VAL A 136 7.03 -12.51 -16.11
CA VAL A 136 7.31 -13.94 -16.27
C VAL A 136 7.71 -14.17 -17.72
N GLU A 137 8.77 -14.93 -17.94
CA GLU A 137 9.24 -15.34 -19.26
C GLU A 137 9.33 -16.86 -19.34
N ASN A 138 8.60 -17.46 -20.28
CA ASN A 138 8.54 -18.91 -20.48
C ASN A 138 8.27 -19.69 -19.17
N GLY A 139 7.37 -19.18 -18.33
CA GLY A 139 7.03 -19.78 -17.03
C GLY A 139 8.09 -19.63 -15.94
N THR A 140 9.09 -18.77 -16.12
CA THR A 140 10.11 -18.43 -15.12
C THR A 140 10.04 -16.95 -14.77
N THR A 141 10.25 -16.58 -13.51
CA THR A 141 10.27 -15.19 -13.08
C THR A 141 11.56 -14.87 -12.33
N ASP A 142 12.10 -13.68 -12.56
CA ASP A 142 13.19 -13.12 -11.77
C ASP A 142 12.70 -12.56 -10.41
N TYR A 143 11.38 -12.51 -10.19
CA TYR A 143 10.76 -11.92 -8.99
C TYR A 143 9.83 -12.92 -8.27
N PRO A 144 10.34 -14.02 -7.69
CA PRO A 144 9.53 -15.09 -7.09
C PRO A 144 8.72 -14.68 -5.84
N ASP A 145 9.04 -13.51 -5.29
CA ASP A 145 8.33 -12.88 -4.16
C ASP A 145 7.17 -11.99 -4.61
N MET A 146 7.12 -11.63 -5.90
CA MET A 146 6.05 -10.82 -6.49
C MET A 146 5.15 -11.69 -7.36
N PHE A 147 5.75 -12.47 -8.25
CA PHE A 147 5.05 -13.27 -9.24
C PHE A 147 5.21 -14.76 -8.98
N CYS A 148 4.16 -15.51 -9.29
CA CYS A 148 4.15 -16.96 -9.16
C CYS A 148 3.99 -17.59 -10.55
N THR A 149 4.60 -18.75 -10.75
CA THR A 149 4.61 -19.44 -12.06
C THR A 149 4.06 -20.85 -12.01
N THR A 150 3.70 -21.33 -10.82
CA THR A 150 3.14 -22.66 -10.60
C THR A 150 1.77 -22.56 -9.97
N ASP A 151 0.79 -23.20 -10.57
CA ASP A 151 -0.50 -23.43 -9.93
C ASP A 151 -0.33 -24.52 -8.86
N SER A 152 -0.54 -24.16 -7.60
CA SER A 152 -0.39 -25.05 -6.45
C SER A 152 -1.48 -24.75 -5.43
N ASN A 153 -2.06 -25.80 -4.87
CA ASN A 153 -3.01 -25.71 -3.77
C ASN A 153 -2.33 -25.43 -2.41
N THR A 154 -0.99 -25.43 -2.36
CA THR A 154 -0.27 -25.03 -1.15
C THR A 154 -0.44 -23.53 -0.93
N LEU A 155 -0.94 -23.17 0.24
CA LEU A 155 -1.12 -21.78 0.64
C LEU A 155 0.23 -21.08 0.73
N ARG A 156 0.31 -19.88 0.15
CA ARG A 156 1.48 -19.01 0.18
C ARG A 156 1.12 -17.64 0.74
N CYS A 157 2.07 -16.93 1.30
CA CYS A 157 1.84 -15.57 1.79
C CYS A 157 1.46 -14.64 0.65
N THR A 158 0.44 -13.81 0.88
CA THR A 158 0.27 -12.58 0.12
C THR A 158 1.48 -11.65 0.37
N SER A 159 1.76 -10.78 -0.60
CA SER A 159 2.93 -9.87 -0.53
C SER A 159 2.92 -8.94 0.70
N ASP A 160 1.72 -8.59 1.19
CA ASP A 160 1.53 -7.77 2.39
C ASP A 160 1.53 -8.57 3.71
N ARG A 161 1.72 -9.89 3.62
CA ARG A 161 1.73 -10.85 4.73
C ARG A 161 0.48 -10.80 5.62
N ARG A 162 -0.65 -10.31 5.11
CA ARG A 162 -1.91 -10.24 5.87
C ARG A 162 -2.76 -11.49 5.74
N ALA A 163 -2.52 -12.30 4.71
CA ALA A 163 -3.27 -13.50 4.45
C ALA A 163 -2.41 -14.60 3.82
N LEU A 164 -2.95 -15.80 3.83
CA LEU A 164 -2.54 -16.88 2.95
C LEU A 164 -3.34 -16.82 1.65
N GLY A 165 -2.76 -17.30 0.56
CA GLY A 165 -3.31 -17.17 -0.77
C GLY A 165 -2.84 -18.24 -1.73
N THR A 166 -3.34 -18.16 -2.96
CA THR A 166 -2.99 -19.07 -4.06
C THR A 166 -2.57 -18.28 -5.29
N CYS A 167 -1.80 -18.93 -6.15
CA CYS A 167 -1.35 -18.31 -7.39
C CYS A 167 -2.55 -18.08 -8.34
N THR A 168 -2.64 -16.89 -8.93
CA THR A 168 -3.80 -16.50 -9.77
C THR A 168 -3.74 -17.00 -11.22
N ILE A 169 -3.05 -18.11 -11.50
CA ILE A 169 -2.95 -18.63 -12.87
C ILE A 169 -4.29 -19.22 -13.29
N GLY A 170 -4.79 -18.78 -14.45
CA GLY A 170 -5.94 -19.37 -15.11
C GLY A 170 -5.67 -19.58 -16.59
N THR A 171 -6.64 -20.15 -17.28
CA THR A 171 -6.61 -20.36 -18.74
C THR A 171 -7.75 -19.63 -19.41
N TYR A 172 -7.44 -19.02 -20.56
CA TYR A 172 -8.39 -18.32 -21.41
C TYR A 172 -8.86 -19.20 -22.56
N THR A 173 -10.02 -18.88 -23.14
CA THR A 173 -10.55 -19.61 -24.31
C THR A 173 -9.74 -19.33 -25.58
N PHE A 174 -9.10 -18.17 -25.66
CA PHE A 174 -8.27 -17.73 -26.79
C PHE A 174 -6.88 -17.31 -26.28
N PRO A 175 -5.85 -17.37 -27.14
CA PRO A 175 -4.52 -16.85 -26.81
C PRO A 175 -4.60 -15.41 -26.33
N LEU A 176 -3.83 -15.10 -25.29
CA LEU A 176 -3.62 -13.74 -24.82
C LEU A 176 -2.86 -12.92 -25.87
N PRO A 177 -2.97 -11.58 -25.86
CA PRO A 177 -2.07 -10.72 -26.62
C PRO A 177 -0.61 -11.05 -26.36
N THR A 178 0.25 -10.91 -27.36
CA THR A 178 1.66 -11.36 -27.32
C THR A 178 2.44 -10.74 -26.16
N GLU A 179 2.16 -9.50 -25.82
CA GLU A 179 2.71 -8.75 -24.68
C GLU A 179 2.37 -9.41 -23.32
N TYR A 180 1.25 -10.12 -23.22
CA TYR A 180 0.77 -10.79 -22.02
C TYR A 180 0.95 -12.32 -22.04
N GLN A 181 1.58 -12.86 -23.08
CA GLN A 181 1.96 -14.28 -23.12
C GLN A 181 3.22 -14.50 -22.28
N TYR A 182 3.03 -15.13 -21.12
CA TYR A 182 4.09 -15.37 -20.12
C TYR A 182 4.56 -16.83 -20.04
N PHE A 183 3.72 -17.75 -20.49
CA PHE A 183 3.96 -19.19 -20.43
C PHE A 183 4.09 -19.76 -21.84
N THR A 184 4.56 -21.00 -21.93
CA THR A 184 4.57 -21.74 -23.20
C THR A 184 3.16 -21.98 -23.74
N ASP A 185 2.17 -22.10 -22.84
CA ASP A 185 0.75 -22.04 -23.21
C ASP A 185 0.35 -20.56 -23.38
N PRO A 186 -0.01 -20.11 -24.60
CA PRO A 186 -0.33 -18.72 -24.86
C PRO A 186 -1.69 -18.30 -24.26
N THR A 187 -2.47 -19.24 -23.71
CA THR A 187 -3.74 -18.96 -23.05
C THR A 187 -3.63 -18.81 -21.53
N ALA A 188 -2.45 -19.09 -20.96
CA ALA A 188 -2.24 -19.05 -19.52
C ALA A 188 -1.84 -17.66 -19.03
N GLY A 189 -2.50 -17.19 -17.98
CA GLY A 189 -2.24 -15.89 -17.35
C GLY A 189 -3.19 -15.60 -16.19
N ALA A 190 -2.94 -14.51 -15.48
CA ALA A 190 -3.86 -14.02 -14.45
C ALA A 190 -5.09 -13.35 -15.07
N ARG A 191 -6.15 -13.21 -14.27
CA ARG A 191 -7.36 -12.51 -14.71
C ARG A 191 -7.06 -11.02 -14.95
N THR A 192 -7.45 -10.49 -16.12
CA THR A 192 -7.36 -9.05 -16.45
C THR A 192 -8.00 -8.13 -15.41
N GLY A 193 -9.09 -8.56 -14.76
CA GLY A 193 -9.73 -7.80 -13.68
C GLY A 193 -8.88 -7.64 -12.42
N ASN A 194 -7.66 -8.19 -12.39
CA ASN A 194 -6.70 -7.98 -11.32
C ASN A 194 -5.80 -6.76 -11.54
N LEU A 195 -5.80 -6.11 -12.71
CA LEU A 195 -4.91 -4.99 -13.04
C LEU A 195 -3.44 -5.34 -12.78
N MET A 196 -2.94 -6.34 -13.50
CA MET A 196 -1.58 -6.87 -13.28
C MET A 196 -0.88 -7.15 -14.59
N ASP A 197 -1.35 -6.61 -15.71
CA ASP A 197 -0.93 -7.03 -17.05
C ASP A 197 -1.02 -8.55 -17.23
N TYR A 198 -2.04 -9.21 -16.65
CA TYR A 198 -2.13 -10.69 -16.60
C TYR A 198 -0.98 -11.40 -15.86
N CYS A 199 -0.11 -10.69 -15.14
CA CYS A 199 0.95 -11.30 -14.34
C CYS A 199 0.37 -12.08 -13.16
N PRO A 200 0.70 -13.38 -13.01
CA PRO A 200 0.22 -14.15 -11.88
C PRO A 200 0.94 -13.77 -10.59
N TYR A 201 0.16 -13.60 -9.53
CA TYR A 201 0.63 -13.26 -8.20
C TYR A 201 -0.12 -14.10 -7.16
N ILE A 202 0.30 -14.05 -5.90
CA ILE A 202 -0.44 -14.69 -4.80
C ILE A 202 -1.58 -13.77 -4.37
N ALA A 203 -2.81 -14.14 -4.71
CA ALA A 203 -4.01 -13.48 -4.21
C ALA A 203 -4.53 -14.19 -2.97
N GLU A 204 -5.07 -13.42 -2.02
CA GLU A 204 -5.71 -13.96 -0.82
C GLU A 204 -6.78 -14.99 -1.20
N TYR A 205 -6.78 -16.12 -0.48
CA TYR A 205 -7.82 -17.12 -0.58
C TYR A 205 -8.97 -16.78 0.40
N ASN A 206 -10.18 -17.24 0.10
CA ASN A 206 -11.32 -16.83 0.93
C ASN A 206 -11.20 -17.37 2.37
N ASN A 207 -11.39 -16.49 3.35
CA ASN A 207 -11.28 -16.77 4.79
C ASN A 207 -9.88 -17.18 5.27
N THR A 208 -8.81 -16.80 4.58
CA THR A 208 -7.42 -17.12 4.98
C THR A 208 -6.62 -15.93 5.47
N GLY A 209 -7.29 -14.87 5.90
CA GLY A 209 -6.67 -13.74 6.61
C GLY A 209 -6.02 -14.18 7.92
N CYS A 210 -4.81 -13.71 8.20
CA CYS A 210 -4.09 -14.09 9.42
C CYS A 210 -4.69 -13.48 10.68
N THR A 211 -5.47 -12.40 10.56
CA THR A 211 -6.05 -11.71 11.72
C THR A 211 -7.47 -12.14 12.09
N ASN A 212 -8.20 -12.72 11.14
CA ASN A 212 -9.62 -13.01 11.27
C ASN A 212 -10.09 -14.23 10.44
N GLY A 213 -9.17 -14.97 9.84
CA GLY A 213 -9.48 -16.10 8.98
C GLY A 213 -9.92 -17.34 9.76
N ASN A 214 -10.44 -18.30 9.02
CA ASN A 214 -10.90 -19.57 9.56
C ASN A 214 -9.73 -20.56 9.64
N ILE A 215 -9.36 -20.95 10.86
CA ILE A 215 -8.23 -21.85 11.10
C ILE A 215 -8.37 -23.22 10.42
N ASN A 216 -9.60 -23.68 10.18
CA ASN A 216 -9.84 -24.99 9.55
C ASN A 216 -9.40 -25.05 8.09
N VAL A 217 -9.25 -23.91 7.43
CA VAL A 217 -8.75 -23.81 6.05
C VAL A 217 -7.29 -23.35 5.99
N MET A 218 -6.64 -23.16 7.14
CA MET A 218 -5.23 -22.78 7.27
C MET A 218 -4.48 -23.71 8.24
N PRO A 219 -4.30 -25.00 7.91
CA PRO A 219 -3.65 -25.94 8.81
C PRO A 219 -2.25 -25.46 9.23
N GLY A 220 -1.90 -25.60 10.51
CA GLY A 220 -0.62 -25.13 11.05
C GLY A 220 -0.53 -23.61 11.28
N SER A 221 -1.59 -22.85 11.00
CA SER A 221 -1.61 -21.41 11.25
C SER A 221 -2.05 -21.05 12.65
N ARG A 222 -1.75 -19.83 13.07
CA ARG A 222 -2.18 -19.21 14.31
C ARG A 222 -2.80 -17.85 13.99
N VAL A 223 -4.07 -17.68 14.34
CA VAL A 223 -4.87 -16.48 14.00
C VAL A 223 -5.04 -15.59 15.22
N SER A 224 -4.66 -14.32 15.08
CA SER A 224 -4.80 -13.28 16.11
C SER A 224 -4.66 -11.90 15.46
N SER A 225 -5.00 -10.82 16.17
CA SER A 225 -4.81 -9.46 15.65
C SER A 225 -3.35 -9.11 15.29
N SER A 226 -2.37 -9.73 15.96
CA SER A 226 -0.92 -9.56 15.70
C SER A 226 -0.37 -10.57 14.68
N SER A 227 -1.19 -11.48 14.16
CA SER A 227 -0.71 -12.52 13.26
C SER A 227 -0.38 -11.98 11.87
N ARG A 228 0.71 -12.48 11.31
CA ARG A 228 1.14 -12.25 9.91
C ARG A 228 1.54 -13.57 9.27
N CYS A 229 1.52 -13.57 7.95
CA CYS A 229 1.96 -14.71 7.17
C CYS A 229 3.49 -14.77 7.13
N VAL A 230 4.03 -15.95 7.44
CA VAL A 230 5.45 -16.28 7.38
C VAL A 230 5.70 -17.43 6.43
N LYS A 231 6.84 -17.39 5.76
CA LYS A 231 7.19 -18.40 4.77
C LYS A 231 7.52 -19.73 5.44
N GLY A 232 7.00 -20.81 4.89
CA GLY A 232 7.38 -22.16 5.25
C GLY A 232 8.42 -22.72 4.28
N ASP A 233 9.52 -23.22 4.81
CA ASP A 233 10.44 -24.08 4.07
C ASP A 233 10.12 -25.54 4.38
N SER A 234 9.49 -26.21 3.42
CA SER A 234 9.22 -27.65 3.49
C SER A 234 8.43 -28.08 4.74
N LEU A 235 7.50 -27.22 5.21
CA LEU A 235 6.67 -27.51 6.38
C LEU A 235 5.68 -28.65 6.11
N HIS A 236 5.66 -29.63 7.01
CA HIS A 236 4.72 -30.74 6.99
C HIS A 236 3.99 -30.91 8.32
N ILE A 237 2.73 -31.33 8.25
CA ILE A 237 2.01 -31.93 9.38
C ILE A 237 1.74 -33.39 9.02
N ALA A 238 2.31 -34.30 9.80
CA ALA A 238 2.41 -35.72 9.43
C ALA A 238 3.07 -35.86 8.03
N THR A 239 2.29 -36.26 7.01
CA THR A 239 2.74 -36.41 5.62
C THR A 239 2.22 -35.31 4.69
N PHE A 240 1.44 -34.36 5.21
CA PHE A 240 0.80 -33.33 4.40
C PHE A 240 1.66 -32.06 4.32
N PRO A 241 1.99 -31.57 3.11
CA PRO A 241 2.69 -30.30 2.95
C PRO A 241 1.74 -29.13 3.29
N ILE A 242 2.23 -28.16 4.06
CA ILE A 242 1.43 -27.03 4.54
C ILE A 242 1.63 -25.76 3.70
N GLY A 243 2.84 -25.55 3.16
CA GLY A 243 3.20 -24.27 2.54
C GLY A 243 3.54 -23.23 3.61
N ASP A 244 3.06 -22.01 3.42
CA ASP A 244 3.22 -20.90 4.37
C ASP A 244 2.15 -20.94 5.47
N VAL A 245 2.39 -20.24 6.59
CA VAL A 245 1.49 -20.24 7.75
C VAL A 245 1.33 -18.86 8.35
N CYS A 246 0.23 -18.61 9.05
CA CYS A 246 0.12 -17.44 9.92
C CYS A 246 0.78 -17.75 11.28
N ALA A 247 1.53 -16.79 11.80
CA ALA A 247 2.14 -16.84 13.13
C ALA A 247 1.92 -15.49 13.83
N GLU A 248 1.85 -15.49 15.16
CA GLU A 248 1.79 -14.22 15.90
C GLU A 248 3.15 -13.54 15.86
N ILE A 249 3.14 -12.24 15.60
CA ILE A 249 4.33 -11.41 15.53
C ILE A 249 4.30 -10.39 16.67
N SER A 250 5.42 -10.24 17.37
CA SER A 250 5.69 -9.08 18.23
C SER A 250 6.84 -8.27 17.63
N CYS A 251 6.65 -6.96 17.69
CA CYS A 251 7.56 -5.94 17.18
C CYS A 251 8.13 -5.07 18.30
N ASP A 252 7.94 -5.46 19.56
CA ASP A 252 8.31 -4.66 20.75
C ASP A 252 9.83 -4.45 20.87
N ASN A 253 10.63 -5.31 20.24
CA ASN A 253 12.09 -5.22 20.16
C ASN A 253 12.51 -5.00 18.71
N ASP A 254 13.75 -4.57 18.46
CA ASP A 254 14.31 -4.41 17.11
C ASP A 254 14.20 -5.70 16.28
N THR A 255 14.42 -6.85 16.92
CA THR A 255 14.27 -8.16 16.30
C THR A 255 12.83 -8.65 16.41
N VAL A 256 12.26 -9.07 15.28
CA VAL A 256 10.94 -9.69 15.22
C VAL A 256 10.88 -10.90 16.16
N GLN A 257 9.87 -10.96 17.00
CA GLN A 257 9.56 -12.15 17.79
C GLN A 257 8.36 -12.87 17.18
N LEU A 258 8.42 -14.20 17.16
CA LEU A 258 7.41 -15.04 16.54
C LEU A 258 7.00 -16.17 17.48
N ARG A 259 5.70 -16.48 17.50
CA ARG A 259 5.19 -17.75 18.03
C ARG A 259 4.22 -18.40 17.05
N TYR A 260 4.32 -19.71 16.89
CA TYR A 260 3.62 -20.47 15.86
C TYR A 260 2.53 -21.40 16.46
N PHE A 261 1.80 -22.11 15.61
CA PHE A 261 0.72 -22.97 16.06
C PHE A 261 1.23 -24.17 16.88
N GLY A 262 0.65 -24.38 18.06
CA GLY A 262 1.02 -25.45 18.99
C GLY A 262 2.28 -25.20 19.84
N ASP A 263 2.80 -23.97 19.82
CA ASP A 263 3.80 -23.49 20.77
C ASP A 263 3.49 -22.05 21.19
N ASP A 264 3.36 -21.81 22.49
CA ASP A 264 3.09 -20.47 23.03
C ASP A 264 4.38 -19.70 23.36
N THR A 265 5.56 -20.31 23.16
CA THR A 265 6.86 -19.69 23.38
C THR A 265 7.17 -18.67 22.29
N TRP A 266 7.67 -17.50 22.69
CA TRP A 266 8.19 -16.49 21.76
C TRP A 266 9.64 -16.81 21.38
N TYR A 267 9.89 -16.82 20.07
CA TYR A 267 11.20 -17.06 19.48
C TYR A 267 11.70 -15.78 18.83
N GLU A 268 12.95 -15.41 19.09
CA GLU A 268 13.63 -14.40 18.28
C GLU A 268 13.76 -14.90 16.84
N CYS A 269 13.38 -14.03 15.90
CA CYS A 269 13.31 -14.36 14.49
C CYS A 269 14.09 -13.30 13.67
N PRO A 270 15.44 -13.27 13.75
CA PRO A 270 16.25 -12.39 12.93
C PRO A 270 15.93 -12.57 11.43
N GLU A 271 15.87 -11.48 10.67
CA GLU A 271 15.54 -11.50 9.25
C GLU A 271 16.39 -12.52 8.48
N GLY A 272 15.73 -13.35 7.64
CA GLY A 272 16.39 -14.37 6.83
C GLY A 272 16.86 -15.62 7.58
N SER A 273 16.82 -15.62 8.92
CA SER A 273 17.05 -16.82 9.72
C SER A 273 15.87 -17.78 9.65
N THR A 274 16.00 -18.94 10.30
CA THR A 274 14.94 -19.97 10.30
C THR A 274 14.69 -20.51 11.69
N ILE A 275 13.42 -20.69 12.04
CA ILE A 275 12.98 -21.43 13.22
C ILE A 275 12.64 -22.86 12.77
N THR A 276 13.12 -23.86 13.51
CA THR A 276 12.70 -25.26 13.32
C THR A 276 11.64 -25.59 14.36
N PRO A 277 10.35 -25.70 13.98
CA PRO A 277 9.30 -26.02 14.92
C PRO A 277 9.53 -27.40 15.55
N VAL A 278 9.38 -27.50 16.86
CA VAL A 278 9.51 -28.76 17.62
C VAL A 278 8.17 -29.37 18.00
N THR A 279 7.10 -28.59 17.89
CA THR A 279 5.71 -29.01 18.09
C THR A 279 4.90 -28.80 16.81
N THR A 280 3.77 -29.53 16.69
CA THR A 280 2.83 -29.51 15.55
C THR A 280 3.39 -30.07 14.24
N PHE A 281 4.47 -29.50 13.73
CA PHE A 281 5.03 -29.84 12.43
C PHE A 281 5.93 -31.07 12.56
N SER A 282 5.80 -31.99 11.61
CA SER A 282 6.64 -33.20 11.55
C SER A 282 8.00 -32.92 10.91
N SER A 283 8.11 -31.87 10.09
CA SER A 283 9.35 -31.42 9.45
C SER A 283 9.21 -30.00 8.90
N GLY A 284 10.34 -29.44 8.45
CA GLY A 284 10.42 -28.14 7.81
C GLY A 284 10.84 -27.03 8.77
N ARG A 285 10.82 -25.79 8.26
CA ARG A 285 11.26 -24.59 8.97
C ARG A 285 10.34 -23.41 8.66
N ILE A 286 10.25 -22.48 9.59
CA ILE A 286 9.64 -21.16 9.35
C ILE A 286 10.78 -20.19 9.04
N VAL A 287 10.66 -19.46 7.93
CA VAL A 287 11.62 -18.44 7.52
C VAL A 287 11.21 -17.10 8.12
N CYS A 288 12.16 -16.46 8.80
CA CYS A 288 11.94 -15.20 9.49
C CYS A 288 11.79 -14.04 8.49
N PRO A 289 10.67 -13.30 8.53
CA PRO A 289 10.41 -12.22 7.60
C PRO A 289 11.27 -10.99 7.93
N PRO A 290 11.48 -10.10 6.95
CA PRO A 290 11.96 -8.75 7.22
C PRO A 290 11.03 -8.03 8.19
N ARG A 291 11.61 -7.26 9.12
CA ARG A 291 10.84 -6.47 10.10
C ARG A 291 9.84 -5.57 9.39
N ALA A 292 10.28 -4.87 8.35
CA ALA A 292 9.46 -3.91 7.60
C ALA A 292 8.20 -4.52 6.95
N ASP A 293 8.16 -5.83 6.72
CA ASP A 293 6.99 -6.48 6.12
C ASP A 293 5.90 -6.81 7.16
N VAL A 294 6.27 -6.97 8.44
CA VAL A 294 5.37 -7.48 9.49
C VAL A 294 5.14 -6.48 10.63
N CYS A 295 6.10 -5.58 10.84
CA CYS A 295 6.10 -4.50 11.81
C CYS A 295 5.98 -3.18 11.06
N ILE A 296 4.74 -2.82 10.75
CA ILE A 296 4.44 -1.49 10.22
C ILE A 296 4.02 -0.68 11.42
N ASP A 297 5.00 0.05 11.96
CA ASP A 297 4.82 0.90 13.10
C ASP A 297 3.68 1.87 12.75
N SER A 298 2.56 1.73 13.45
CA SER A 298 1.55 2.78 13.49
C SER A 298 2.23 3.97 14.15
N GLY A 299 2.75 4.88 13.33
CA GLY A 299 3.65 5.98 13.69
C GLY A 299 3.67 6.32 15.18
N ASP A 300 4.64 5.74 15.89
CA ASP A 300 5.11 6.21 17.18
C ASP A 300 6.63 6.37 17.06
N GLU A 301 7.03 7.63 17.17
CA GLU A 301 8.34 8.20 17.50
C GLU A 301 9.62 7.54 16.94
N HIS A 302 10.21 8.24 15.97
CA HIS A 302 11.61 8.22 15.60
C HIS A 302 12.56 7.77 16.72
N SER A 303 13.34 6.73 16.44
CA SER A 303 14.73 6.68 16.88
C SER A 303 15.62 6.92 15.67
N ASP A 304 15.82 8.21 15.36
CA ASP A 304 16.83 8.64 14.42
C ASP A 304 18.20 8.17 14.90
N SER A 305 18.81 7.25 14.16
CA SER A 305 20.26 7.10 14.14
C SER A 305 20.81 8.21 13.24
N SER A 306 20.91 9.42 13.79
CA SER A 306 21.56 10.55 13.12
C SER A 306 23.07 10.52 13.38
N ASP A 307 23.83 10.17 12.34
CA ASP A 307 25.24 10.53 12.26
C ASP A 307 25.34 12.05 12.06
N GLY A 308 26.12 12.67 12.95
CA GLY A 308 26.02 14.08 13.28
C GLY A 308 26.48 15.07 12.22
N HIS A 309 25.88 16.25 12.28
CA HIS A 309 26.59 17.50 12.11
C HIS A 309 26.03 18.56 13.07
N SER A 310 26.94 19.07 13.90
CA SER A 310 26.75 20.23 14.77
C SER A 310 26.51 21.50 13.96
N ASP A 311 25.56 22.32 14.39
CA ASP A 311 25.81 23.75 14.58
C ASP A 311 24.77 24.40 15.51
N SER A 312 25.24 25.45 16.19
CA SER A 312 24.72 26.02 17.43
C SER A 312 23.73 27.18 17.22
N SER A 313 23.15 27.64 18.36
CA SER A 313 22.52 28.97 18.61
C SER A 313 21.16 29.22 17.93
N ASP A 314 20.11 29.82 18.52
CA ASP A 314 19.82 30.58 19.75
C ASP A 314 18.32 30.32 20.07
N GLY A 315 17.82 30.16 21.30
CA GLY A 315 17.74 31.22 22.31
C GLY A 315 16.52 32.14 22.07
N HIS A 316 15.34 31.79 22.60
CA HIS A 316 14.54 32.69 23.47
C HIS A 316 13.18 32.09 23.88
N SER A 317 12.91 32.23 25.17
CA SER A 317 11.69 31.96 25.91
C SER A 317 10.66 33.07 25.74
N ASP A 318 9.38 32.76 25.99
CA ASP A 318 8.50 33.41 26.98
C ASP A 318 7.04 33.02 26.69
N SER A 319 6.42 32.21 27.53
CA SER A 319 5.73 32.56 28.79
C SER A 319 4.26 32.90 28.56
N SER A 320 3.46 31.93 29.00
CA SER A 320 2.07 31.95 29.45
C SER A 320 1.48 33.30 29.87
N ASP A 321 0.20 33.47 29.59
CA ASP A 321 -0.77 33.93 30.60
C ASP A 321 -2.15 33.33 30.30
N GLY A 322 -2.71 32.68 31.32
CA GLY A 322 -4.08 32.15 31.31
C GLY A 322 -5.06 33.12 31.98
N HIS A 323 -6.35 32.92 31.72
CA HIS A 323 -7.41 33.16 32.70
C HIS A 323 -8.69 32.37 32.32
N SER A 324 -9.00 31.41 33.20
CA SER A 324 -10.30 31.08 33.82
C SER A 324 -11.36 32.20 33.77
N ASP A 325 -12.68 32.01 33.78
CA ASP A 325 -13.54 30.86 34.10
C ASP A 325 -15.02 31.25 33.83
N SER A 326 -15.89 30.23 33.85
CA SER A 326 -17.33 30.27 34.23
C SER A 326 -18.33 30.90 33.23
N SER A 327 -19.26 30.18 32.59
CA SER A 327 -20.29 29.20 32.98
C SER A 327 -21.70 29.80 32.98
N ASP A 328 -22.67 28.94 32.66
CA ASP A 328 -24.14 29.08 32.70
C ASP A 328 -24.77 29.69 31.44
N GLY A 329 -25.77 29.12 30.76
CA GLY A 329 -26.67 27.99 31.05
C GLY A 329 -28.06 28.31 30.47
N HIS A 330 -28.73 27.29 29.92
CA HIS A 330 -30.15 27.24 29.46
C HIS A 330 -30.48 27.93 28.12
N SER A 331 -30.93 27.27 27.05
CA SER A 331 -31.97 26.24 26.75
C SER A 331 -33.25 26.85 26.17
N ASP A 332 -33.51 26.48 24.91
CA ASP A 332 -34.77 26.33 24.16
C ASP A 332 -35.80 27.47 24.14
N SER A 333 -36.10 27.96 22.93
CA SER A 333 -37.34 27.57 22.22
C SER A 333 -37.46 28.24 20.85
N SER A 334 -38.09 27.49 19.94
CA SER A 334 -38.64 27.82 18.62
C SER A 334 -39.29 29.20 18.49
N ASP A 335 -39.25 29.77 17.29
CA ASP A 335 -40.47 30.13 16.53
C ASP A 335 -40.14 30.48 15.06
N GLU A 336 -41.00 29.97 14.17
CA GLU A 336 -41.03 30.23 12.74
C GLU A 336 -41.57 31.63 12.44
N HIS A 337 -40.99 32.34 11.47
CA HIS A 337 -41.73 33.28 10.64
C HIS A 337 -41.12 33.39 9.23
N SER A 338 -41.97 33.13 8.24
CA SER A 338 -41.77 33.41 6.82
C SER A 338 -41.96 34.89 6.53
N ASP A 339 -41.06 35.51 5.76
CA ASP A 339 -41.45 36.58 4.84
C ASP A 339 -40.54 36.63 3.61
N SER A 340 -41.20 36.81 2.47
CA SER A 340 -40.67 36.85 1.10
C SER A 340 -40.14 38.23 0.73
N GLY A 341 -39.03 38.27 -0.04
CA GLY A 341 -38.54 39.51 -0.65
C GLY A 341 -37.28 39.33 -1.50
N ASP A 342 -37.49 39.29 -2.80
CA ASP A 342 -36.70 39.80 -3.93
C ASP A 342 -35.23 39.38 -4.20
N GLU A 343 -35.03 39.12 -5.50
CA GLU A 343 -33.83 38.72 -6.21
C GLU A 343 -32.71 39.77 -6.15
N HIS A 344 -31.44 39.33 -6.00
CA HIS A 344 -30.39 39.54 -7.00
C HIS A 344 -29.06 38.85 -6.62
N SER A 345 -28.60 38.00 -7.54
CA SER A 345 -27.20 37.67 -7.88
C SER A 345 -26.12 37.72 -6.79
N ASP A 346 -25.71 36.54 -6.28
CA ASP A 346 -24.29 36.29 -6.04
C ASP A 346 -23.98 34.77 -6.04
N SER A 347 -23.85 34.20 -7.23
CA SER A 347 -23.47 32.79 -7.43
C SER A 347 -21.94 32.55 -7.35
N GLY A 348 -21.15 33.59 -7.05
CA GLY A 348 -19.70 33.49 -6.88
C GLY A 348 -19.24 33.08 -5.48
N ASN A 349 -20.00 33.43 -4.43
CA ASN A 349 -19.54 33.26 -3.05
C ASN A 349 -20.06 31.98 -2.36
N LYS A 350 -21.21 31.43 -2.80
CA LYS A 350 -21.74 30.18 -2.22
C LYS A 350 -20.92 28.95 -2.59
N HIS A 351 -20.20 28.98 -3.72
CA HIS A 351 -19.36 27.86 -4.13
C HIS A 351 -18.09 27.77 -3.26
N ASN A 352 -17.50 28.93 -2.94
CA ASN A 352 -16.35 29.03 -2.03
C ASN A 352 -16.74 28.72 -0.58
N ASP A 353 -17.92 29.16 -0.12
CA ASP A 353 -18.38 28.84 1.23
C ASP A 353 -18.74 27.37 1.40
N TRP A 354 -19.29 26.72 0.36
CA TRP A 354 -19.54 25.28 0.39
C TRP A 354 -18.26 24.45 0.34
N ILE A 355 -17.27 24.87 -0.47
CA ILE A 355 -15.93 24.28 -0.49
C ILE A 355 -15.24 24.50 0.86
N ASN A 356 -15.28 25.69 1.43
CA ASN A 356 -14.69 25.98 2.73
C ASN A 356 -15.38 25.22 3.87
N MET A 357 -16.70 25.04 3.80
CA MET A 357 -17.46 24.23 4.76
C MET A 357 -17.10 22.75 4.64
N ILE A 358 -16.99 22.22 3.40
CA ILE A 358 -16.52 20.84 3.18
C ILE A 358 -15.07 20.67 3.63
N MET A 359 -14.19 21.61 3.32
CA MET A 359 -12.79 21.58 3.74
C MET A 359 -12.65 21.72 5.25
N TRP A 360 -13.54 22.48 5.91
CA TRP A 360 -13.59 22.58 7.37
C TRP A 360 -14.13 21.30 8.01
N GLU A 361 -15.18 20.68 7.47
CA GLU A 361 -15.71 19.40 7.93
C GLU A 361 -14.71 18.25 7.68
N ILE A 362 -13.99 18.28 6.56
CA ILE A 362 -12.89 17.37 6.24
C ILE A 362 -11.73 17.62 7.22
N SER A 363 -11.31 18.87 7.44
CA SER A 363 -10.25 19.22 8.39
C SER A 363 -10.57 18.75 9.81
N LYS A 364 -11.81 18.95 10.28
CA LYS A 364 -12.27 18.45 11.58
C LYS A 364 -12.29 16.92 11.66
N ARG A 365 -12.63 16.23 10.57
CA ARG A 365 -12.61 14.76 10.50
C ARG A 365 -11.19 14.20 10.31
N ILE A 366 -10.28 14.98 9.74
CA ILE A 366 -8.85 14.68 9.61
C ILE A 366 -8.15 14.78 10.98
N GLU A 367 -8.50 15.76 11.82
CA GLU A 367 -8.00 15.86 13.20
C GLU A 367 -8.41 14.66 14.07
N ASP A 368 -9.56 14.04 13.81
CA ASP A 368 -10.01 12.83 14.51
C ASP A 368 -9.41 11.53 13.89
N MET A 369 -8.81 11.61 12.69
CA MET A 369 -8.09 10.55 11.97
C MET A 369 -6.55 10.63 12.15
N SER A 370 -6.07 11.36 13.16
CA SER A 370 -4.74 12.01 13.23
C SER A 370 -3.46 11.15 13.16
N ILE A 371 -3.54 9.86 12.84
CA ILE A 371 -2.35 9.03 12.62
C ILE A 371 -1.98 8.90 11.12
N LYS A 372 -2.90 9.16 10.16
CA LYS A 372 -2.64 8.85 8.73
C LYS A 372 -2.53 10.02 7.75
N ILE A 373 -2.92 11.23 8.14
CA ILE A 373 -2.86 12.41 7.25
C ILE A 373 -1.92 13.45 7.87
N ARG A 374 -0.73 13.00 8.30
CA ARG A 374 0.42 13.88 8.59
C ARG A 374 1.49 13.84 7.50
N ALA A 375 1.31 12.99 6.48
CA ALA A 375 2.29 12.83 5.40
C ALA A 375 2.35 14.04 4.44
N MET A 376 1.39 14.96 4.51
CA MET A 376 1.31 16.14 3.64
C MET A 376 0.93 17.38 4.41
N SER A 377 1.52 18.51 4.01
CA SER A 377 1.16 19.85 4.49
C SER A 377 0.75 20.73 3.32
N ILE A 378 -0.22 21.63 3.53
CA ILE A 378 -0.65 22.58 2.50
C ILE A 378 0.47 23.59 2.27
N LYS A 379 0.80 23.85 1.00
CA LYS A 379 1.73 24.92 0.63
C LYS A 379 0.97 26.25 0.70
N ILE A 380 1.17 26.99 1.79
CA ILE A 380 0.65 28.36 1.96
C ILE A 380 1.40 29.32 1.03
#